data_AF-A0A2G4TAF1-F1
#
_entry.id   AF-A0A2G4TAF1-F1
#
_cell.length_a   1.000
_cell.length_b   1.000
_cell.length_c   1.000
_cell.angle_alpha   90.00
_cell.angle_beta   90.00
_cell.angle_gamma   90.00
#
_symmetry.space_group_name_H-M   'P 1'
#
loop_
_entity.id
_entity.type
_entity.pdbx_description
1 polymer ?
#
loop_
_entity_poly.entity_id
_entity_poly.type
_entity_poly.pdbx_seq_one_letter_code
_entity_poly.pdbx_strand_id
1 'polypeptide(L)'
;MEGTKIYTAYVNNVHLRFGQHLRCAVNVLLDIRQQTAGLRRDLSIQVMDDDEIKHCIRQDIILPAQIFKQAISQQTIDMEQPPQERIYMEALEALQPVFDTYNEGYSFGQQGLYYDIKRNLVNHLKAFYQLSRLFEHLGLPVFNCFPLRRSWSPCYVTIDSKILCQNVLGIRWPNAVDKLDY
;
A
#
# COMPACT_ATOMS: atom_id res chain seq x y z
N MET A 1 23.86 -2.51 17.93
CA MET A 1 22.56 -2.28 18.59
C MET A 1 21.47 -3.01 17.82
N GLU A 2 20.63 -3.78 18.49
CA GLU A 2 19.56 -4.59 17.87
C GLU A 2 18.48 -3.72 17.18
N GLY A 3 18.20 -2.53 17.73
CA GLY A 3 17.24 -1.57 17.17
C GLY A 3 17.59 -1.11 15.75
N THR A 4 18.87 -0.91 15.43
CA THR A 4 19.31 -0.54 14.08
C THR A 4 19.01 -1.66 13.07
N LYS A 5 19.20 -2.93 13.47
CA LYS A 5 18.93 -4.08 12.59
C LYS A 5 17.44 -4.23 12.29
N ILE A 6 16.61 -4.03 13.31
CA ILE A 6 15.15 -4.06 13.19
C ILE A 6 14.68 -2.94 12.26
N TYR A 7 15.10 -1.70 12.53
CA TYR A 7 14.79 -0.54 11.67
C TYR A 7 15.20 -0.78 10.21
N THR A 8 16.42 -1.27 9.96
CA THR A 8 16.88 -1.59 8.62
C THR A 8 16.02 -2.68 7.95
N ALA A 9 15.61 -3.71 8.68
CA ALA A 9 14.73 -4.75 8.13
C ALA A 9 13.36 -4.20 7.71
N TYR A 10 12.77 -3.31 8.52
CA TYR A 10 11.52 -2.62 8.20
C TYR A 10 11.63 -1.78 6.93
N VAL A 11 12.62 -0.91 6.91
CA VAL A 11 12.89 0.02 5.81
C VAL A 11 13.18 -0.75 4.51
N ASN A 12 13.96 -1.84 4.57
CA ASN A 12 14.22 -2.68 3.41
C ASN A 12 12.96 -3.39 2.90
N ASN A 13 12.07 -3.81 3.79
CA ASN A 13 10.83 -4.47 3.41
C ASN A 13 9.93 -3.52 2.59
N VAL A 14 9.76 -2.29 3.07
CA VAL A 14 9.04 -1.23 2.35
C VAL A 14 9.71 -0.96 1.00
N HIS A 15 11.03 -0.74 0.99
CA HIS A 15 11.77 -0.43 -0.22
C HIS A 15 11.58 -1.47 -1.33
N LEU A 16 11.63 -2.76 -0.96
CA LEU A 16 11.59 -3.86 -1.91
C LEU A 16 10.18 -4.20 -2.36
N ARG A 17 9.18 -4.06 -1.47
CA ARG A 17 7.88 -4.72 -1.68
C ARG A 17 6.69 -3.78 -1.80
N PHE A 18 6.78 -2.54 -1.32
CA PHE A 18 5.64 -1.62 -1.31
C PHE A 18 5.03 -1.46 -2.70
N GLY A 19 5.85 -1.10 -3.69
CA GLY A 19 5.39 -0.87 -5.05
C GLY A 19 4.80 -2.12 -5.73
N GLN A 20 5.37 -3.30 -5.44
CA GLN A 20 4.84 -4.57 -5.95
C GLN A 20 3.47 -4.88 -5.36
N HIS A 21 3.32 -4.75 -4.04
CA HIS A 21 2.06 -5.02 -3.36
C HIS A 21 0.98 -4.02 -3.76
N LEU A 22 1.30 -2.73 -3.88
CA LEU A 22 0.34 -1.72 -4.33
C LEU A 22 -0.15 -2.03 -5.74
N ARG A 23 0.76 -2.35 -6.67
CA ARG A 23 0.39 -2.73 -8.04
C ARG A 23 -0.50 -3.97 -8.06
N CYS A 24 -0.22 -4.96 -7.21
CA CYS A 24 -1.03 -6.16 -7.09
C CYS A 24 -2.44 -5.86 -6.59
N ALA A 25 -2.59 -5.05 -5.53
CA ALA A 25 -3.90 -4.62 -5.03
C ALA A 25 -4.70 -3.86 -6.10
N VAL A 26 -4.08 -2.88 -6.77
CA VAL A 26 -4.75 -2.11 -7.84
C VAL A 26 -5.20 -3.00 -9.00
N ASN A 27 -4.39 -3.97 -9.42
CA ASN A 27 -4.78 -4.89 -10.48
C ASN A 27 -6.00 -5.75 -10.13
N VAL A 28 -6.14 -6.12 -8.86
CA VAL A 28 -7.26 -6.92 -8.35
C VAL A 28 -8.50 -6.05 -8.23
N LEU A 29 -8.39 -4.84 -7.69
CA LEU A 29 -9.49 -3.89 -7.58
C LEU A 29 -10.09 -3.52 -8.94
N LEU A 30 -9.25 -3.37 -9.96
CA LEU A 30 -9.69 -3.07 -11.32
C LEU A 30 -10.16 -4.31 -12.09
N ASP A 31 -10.07 -5.51 -11.50
CA ASP A 31 -10.45 -6.79 -12.12
C ASP A 31 -10.03 -6.95 -13.60
N ILE A 32 -8.85 -6.41 -13.94
CA ILE A 32 -8.39 -6.25 -15.33
C ILE A 32 -8.42 -7.58 -16.07
N ARG A 33 -8.12 -8.67 -15.36
CA ARG A 33 -8.08 -10.02 -15.92
C ARG A 33 -9.48 -10.49 -16.34
N GLN A 34 -10.50 -10.33 -15.50
CA GLN A 34 -11.85 -10.77 -15.87
C GLN A 34 -12.45 -9.87 -16.93
N GLN A 35 -12.27 -8.55 -16.84
CA GLN A 35 -12.72 -7.62 -17.87
C GLN A 35 -12.12 -7.96 -19.24
N THR A 36 -10.81 -8.22 -19.28
CA THR A 36 -10.12 -8.61 -20.53
C THR A 36 -10.67 -9.92 -21.09
N ALA A 37 -10.93 -10.91 -20.22
CA ALA A 37 -11.47 -12.19 -20.64
C ALA A 37 -12.94 -12.10 -21.09
N GLY A 38 -13.74 -11.25 -20.45
CA GLY A 38 -15.12 -10.96 -20.84
C GLY A 38 -15.19 -10.29 -22.20
N LEU A 39 -14.50 -9.15 -22.34
CA LEU A 39 -14.48 -8.39 -23.59
C LEU A 39 -13.93 -9.24 -24.75
N ARG A 40 -12.88 -10.03 -24.53
CA ARG A 40 -12.37 -10.93 -25.55
C ARG A 40 -13.42 -11.94 -26.02
N ARG A 41 -14.20 -12.54 -25.10
CA ARG A 41 -15.27 -13.48 -25.46
C ARG A 41 -16.36 -12.79 -26.27
N ASP A 42 -16.78 -11.60 -25.85
CA ASP A 42 -17.86 -10.85 -26.51
C ASP A 42 -17.47 -10.43 -27.94
N LEU A 43 -16.24 -9.97 -28.13
CA LEU A 43 -15.72 -9.58 -29.45
C LEU A 43 -15.44 -10.81 -30.35
N SER A 44 -15.02 -11.94 -29.77
CA SER A 44 -14.88 -13.19 -30.53
C SER A 44 -16.23 -13.72 -31.03
N ILE A 45 -17.33 -13.51 -30.29
CA ILE A 45 -18.69 -13.85 -30.76
C ILE A 45 -19.09 -12.98 -31.95
N GLN A 46 -18.60 -11.74 -32.01
CA GLN A 46 -18.84 -10.81 -33.11
C GLN A 46 -17.97 -11.08 -34.36
N VAL A 47 -17.19 -12.17 -34.37
CA VAL A 47 -16.31 -12.58 -35.49
C VAL A 47 -15.31 -11.48 -35.87
N MET A 48 -14.85 -10.71 -34.88
CA MET A 48 -13.80 -9.72 -35.08
C MET A 48 -12.43 -10.40 -35.22
N ASP A 49 -11.52 -9.74 -35.94
CA ASP A 49 -10.14 -10.23 -36.07
C ASP A 49 -9.36 -10.08 -34.74
N ASP A 50 -8.38 -10.96 -34.53
CA ASP A 50 -7.59 -11.00 -33.31
C ASP A 50 -6.81 -9.69 -33.05
N ASP A 51 -6.40 -8.95 -34.10
CA ASP A 51 -5.71 -7.67 -33.94
C ASP A 51 -6.67 -6.53 -33.57
N GLU A 52 -7.90 -6.55 -34.08
CA GLU A 52 -8.95 -5.62 -33.66
C GLU A 52 -9.35 -5.86 -32.19
N ILE A 53 -9.48 -7.13 -31.79
CA ILE A 53 -9.75 -7.52 -30.39
C ILE A 53 -8.66 -6.98 -29.46
N LYS A 54 -7.38 -7.15 -29.83
CA LYS A 54 -6.26 -6.60 -29.04
C LYS A 54 -6.32 -5.07 -28.96
N HIS A 55 -6.70 -4.41 -30.05
CA HIS A 55 -6.84 -2.96 -30.09
C HIS A 55 -7.94 -2.48 -29.12
N CYS A 56 -9.14 -3.07 -29.18
CA CYS A 56 -10.25 -2.74 -28.27
C CYS A 56 -9.86 -2.98 -26.81
N ILE A 57 -9.31 -4.15 -26.47
CA ILE A 57 -8.83 -4.44 -25.10
C ILE A 57 -7.83 -3.39 -24.62
N ARG A 58 -6.94 -2.96 -25.52
CA ARG A 58 -5.94 -1.94 -25.18
C ARG A 58 -6.59 -0.59 -24.87
N GLN A 59 -7.54 -0.15 -25.70
CA GLN A 59 -8.22 1.14 -25.54
C GLN A 59 -9.19 1.15 -24.35
N ASP A 60 -9.97 0.10 -24.17
CA ASP A 60 -11.11 0.12 -23.25
C ASP A 60 -10.71 -0.29 -21.83
N ILE A 61 -9.66 -1.10 -21.69
CA ILE A 61 -9.27 -1.67 -20.39
C ILE A 61 -7.85 -1.26 -20.00
N ILE A 62 -6.87 -1.50 -20.88
CA ILE A 62 -5.46 -1.35 -20.49
C ILE A 62 -5.05 0.11 -20.32
N LEU A 63 -5.41 0.99 -21.28
CA LEU A 63 -5.06 2.40 -21.22
C LEU A 63 -5.73 3.13 -20.04
N PRO A 64 -7.05 3.01 -19.82
CA PRO A 64 -7.71 3.57 -18.63
C PRO A 64 -7.08 3.08 -17.32
N ALA A 65 -6.81 1.78 -17.20
CA ALA A 65 -6.14 1.23 -16.03
C ALA A 65 -4.71 1.75 -15.85
N GLN A 66 -3.98 2.03 -16.94
CA GLN A 66 -2.65 2.65 -16.88
C GLN A 66 -2.73 4.10 -16.42
N ILE A 67 -3.67 4.89 -16.96
CA ILE A 67 -3.91 6.27 -16.53
C ILE A 67 -4.23 6.31 -15.04
N PHE A 68 -5.12 5.44 -14.58
CA PHE A 68 -5.46 5.32 -13.16
C PHE A 68 -4.25 4.99 -12.28
N LYS A 69 -3.45 3.98 -12.65
CA LYS A 69 -2.22 3.61 -11.93
C LYS A 69 -1.20 4.74 -11.90
N GLN A 70 -1.07 5.48 -12.99
CA GLN A 70 -0.19 6.64 -13.06
C GLN A 70 -0.68 7.75 -12.14
N ALA A 71 -1.98 8.02 -12.13
CA ALA A 71 -2.57 9.03 -11.27
C ALA A 71 -2.40 8.68 -9.77
N ILE A 72 -2.58 7.40 -9.40
CA ILE A 72 -2.22 6.89 -8.05
C ILE A 72 -0.76 7.17 -7.75
N SER A 73 0.13 6.83 -8.68
CA SER A 73 1.57 6.97 -8.47
C SER A 73 1.99 8.43 -8.33
N GLN A 74 1.31 9.37 -9.00
CA GLN A 74 1.65 10.78 -8.96
C GLN A 74 0.88 11.54 -7.88
N GLN A 75 -0.09 10.88 -7.21
CA GLN A 75 -1.04 11.54 -6.30
C GLN A 75 -1.82 12.67 -6.97
N THR A 76 -1.99 12.58 -8.29
CA THR A 76 -2.72 13.58 -9.10
C THR A 76 -4.20 13.26 -9.20
N ILE A 77 -4.66 12.19 -8.55
CA ILE A 77 -6.09 11.96 -8.37
C ILE A 77 -6.53 13.00 -7.37
N ASP A 78 -7.07 14.09 -7.88
CA ASP A 78 -7.96 14.90 -7.10
C ASP A 78 -9.10 13.96 -6.68
N MET A 79 -9.17 13.61 -5.40
CA MET A 79 -10.30 12.82 -4.86
C MET A 79 -11.64 13.53 -5.13
N GLU A 80 -11.59 14.82 -5.51
CA GLU A 80 -12.72 15.65 -5.92
C GLU A 80 -13.18 15.45 -7.38
N GLN A 81 -12.36 14.85 -8.26
CA GLN A 81 -12.75 14.51 -9.64
C GLN A 81 -12.40 13.06 -10.00
N PRO A 82 -13.04 12.07 -9.35
CA PRO A 82 -12.78 10.67 -9.61
C PRO A 82 -13.19 10.27 -11.03
N PRO A 83 -12.58 9.21 -11.60
CA PRO A 83 -12.98 8.71 -12.91
C PRO A 83 -14.47 8.32 -12.91
N GLN A 84 -15.17 8.60 -14.01
CA GLN A 84 -16.63 8.44 -14.10
C GLN A 84 -17.11 6.99 -13.94
N GLU A 85 -16.26 6.00 -14.21
CA GLU A 85 -16.63 4.60 -14.06
C GLU A 85 -16.56 4.15 -12.61
N ARG A 86 -17.65 3.50 -12.18
CA ARG A 86 -17.85 2.97 -10.82
C ARG A 86 -16.68 2.13 -10.30
N ILE A 87 -16.03 1.34 -11.16
CA ILE A 87 -14.91 0.49 -10.76
C ILE A 87 -13.71 1.28 -10.25
N TYR A 88 -13.43 2.45 -10.82
CA TYR A 88 -12.32 3.29 -10.35
C TYR A 88 -12.66 4.01 -9.06
N MET A 89 -13.93 4.40 -8.86
CA MET A 89 -14.40 4.96 -7.60
C MET A 89 -14.27 3.94 -6.46
N GLU A 90 -14.77 2.71 -6.66
CA GLU A 90 -14.66 1.63 -5.68
C GLU A 90 -13.19 1.28 -5.38
N ALA A 91 -12.32 1.28 -6.41
CA ALA A 91 -10.89 1.09 -6.22
C ALA A 91 -10.25 2.22 -5.39
N LEU A 92 -10.68 3.47 -5.57
CA LEU A 92 -10.20 4.60 -4.79
C LEU A 92 -10.65 4.54 -3.34
N GLU A 93 -11.92 4.27 -3.09
CA GLU A 93 -12.46 4.08 -1.74
C GLU A 93 -11.71 2.97 -0.99
N ALA A 94 -11.42 1.86 -1.66
CA ALA A 94 -10.65 0.76 -1.08
C ALA A 94 -9.18 1.14 -0.76
N LEU A 95 -8.58 2.01 -1.57
CA LEU A 95 -7.20 2.47 -1.37
C LEU A 95 -7.08 3.67 -0.43
N GLN A 96 -8.17 4.39 -0.18
CA GLN A 96 -8.19 5.60 0.63
C GLN A 96 -7.52 5.41 2.01
N PRO A 97 -7.77 4.33 2.78
CA PRO A 97 -7.09 4.11 4.05
C PRO A 97 -5.56 4.02 3.95
N VAL A 98 -5.02 3.64 2.79
CA VAL A 98 -3.57 3.61 2.54
C VAL A 98 -3.02 5.04 2.39
N PHE A 99 -3.75 5.92 1.70
CA PHE A 99 -3.35 7.30 1.46
C PHE A 99 -3.62 8.22 2.67
N ASP A 100 -4.68 7.97 3.43
CA ASP A 100 -5.00 8.71 4.68
C ASP A 100 -3.93 8.53 5.77
N THR A 101 -2.95 7.65 5.57
CA THR A 101 -1.82 7.50 6.50
C THR A 101 -0.79 8.61 6.41
N TYR A 102 -0.76 9.35 5.30
CA TYR A 102 0.13 10.48 5.12
C TYR A 102 -0.48 11.73 5.77
N ASN A 103 0.37 12.66 6.21
CA ASN A 103 -0.11 13.93 6.76
C ASN A 103 -0.80 14.76 5.68
N GLU A 104 -1.71 15.66 6.08
CA GLU A 104 -2.33 16.62 5.16
C GLU A 104 -1.25 17.43 4.43
N GLY A 105 -1.39 17.53 3.11
CA GLY A 105 -0.41 18.21 2.23
C GLY A 105 0.88 17.43 1.97
N TYR A 106 0.99 16.17 2.42
CA TYR A 106 2.11 15.31 2.02
C TYR A 106 2.04 15.04 0.51
N SER A 107 3.14 15.35 -0.19
CA SER A 107 3.28 15.09 -1.61
C SER A 107 4.43 14.12 -1.87
N PHE A 108 4.23 13.17 -2.79
CA PHE A 108 5.29 12.23 -3.20
C PHE A 108 6.41 12.88 -4.06
N GLY A 109 6.45 14.21 -4.14
CA GLY A 109 7.36 14.97 -4.98
C GLY A 109 7.14 14.78 -6.49
N GLN A 110 7.93 15.48 -7.30
CA GLN A 110 7.76 15.51 -8.77
C GLN A 110 7.94 14.15 -9.46
N GLN A 111 8.62 13.19 -8.82
CA GLN A 111 8.86 11.86 -9.39
C GLN A 111 7.87 10.79 -8.88
N GLY A 112 6.91 11.20 -8.04
CA GLY A 112 5.83 10.36 -7.55
C GLY A 112 6.25 9.30 -6.53
N LEU A 113 5.27 8.49 -6.15
CA LEU A 113 5.32 7.50 -5.07
C LEU A 113 6.51 6.55 -5.15
N TYR A 114 6.79 5.98 -6.33
CA TYR A 114 7.89 5.00 -6.46
C TYR A 114 9.27 5.59 -6.18
N TYR A 115 9.45 6.88 -6.44
CA TYR A 115 10.68 7.57 -6.11
C TYR A 115 10.70 8.02 -4.66
N ASP A 116 9.57 8.54 -4.16
CA ASP A 116 9.42 8.94 -2.76
C ASP A 116 9.70 7.77 -1.81
N ILE A 117 9.20 6.56 -2.14
CA ILE A 117 9.49 5.34 -1.40
C ILE A 117 10.99 5.11 -1.27
N LYS A 118 11.81 5.45 -2.28
CA LYS A 118 13.27 5.26 -2.19
C LYS A 118 13.95 6.31 -1.31
N ARG A 119 13.39 7.50 -1.20
CA ARG A 119 13.97 8.63 -0.44
C ARG A 119 13.46 8.71 1.00
N ASN A 120 12.19 8.44 1.23
CA ASN A 120 11.46 8.74 2.46
C ASN A 120 10.76 7.49 3.03
N LEU A 121 11.49 6.38 3.14
CA LEU A 121 10.97 5.06 3.52
C LEU A 121 10.12 5.05 4.79
N VAL A 122 10.50 5.85 5.79
CA VAL A 122 9.82 5.93 7.09
C VAL A 122 8.38 6.43 6.94
N ASN A 123 8.13 7.37 6.04
CA ASN A 123 6.80 7.94 5.82
C ASN A 123 5.82 6.92 5.22
N HIS A 124 6.34 5.88 4.56
CA HIS A 124 5.53 4.84 3.93
C HIS A 124 5.26 3.62 4.83
N LEU A 125 5.83 3.56 6.05
CA LEU A 125 5.64 2.41 6.94
C LEU A 125 4.17 2.20 7.32
N LYS A 126 3.46 3.28 7.65
CA LYS A 126 2.04 3.22 8.04
C LYS A 126 1.16 2.88 6.83
N ALA A 127 1.46 3.45 5.67
CA ALA A 127 0.82 3.09 4.40
C ALA A 127 1.02 1.61 4.07
N PHE A 128 2.22 1.07 4.31
CA PHE A 128 2.54 -0.34 4.03
C PHE A 128 1.75 -1.29 4.92
N TYR A 129 1.51 -0.90 6.17
CA TYR A 129 0.62 -1.63 7.07
C TYR A 129 -0.84 -1.59 6.62
N GLN A 130 -1.35 -0.43 6.21
CA GLN A 130 -2.72 -0.37 5.67
C GLN A 130 -2.86 -1.20 4.39
N LEU A 131 -1.80 -1.25 3.58
CA LEU A 131 -1.76 -2.11 2.40
C LEU A 131 -1.82 -3.60 2.77
N SER A 132 -1.20 -4.04 3.88
CA SER A 132 -1.36 -5.43 4.33
C SER A 132 -2.79 -5.72 4.79
N ARG A 133 -3.44 -4.77 5.45
CA ARG A 133 -4.88 -4.89 5.81
C ARG A 133 -5.78 -4.93 4.57
N LEU A 134 -5.46 -4.15 3.54
CA LEU A 134 -6.19 -4.20 2.26
C LEU A 134 -6.06 -5.58 1.61
N PHE A 135 -4.88 -6.21 1.67
CA PHE A 135 -4.71 -7.58 1.17
C PHE A 135 -5.61 -8.58 1.89
N GLU A 136 -5.76 -8.46 3.21
CA GLU A 136 -6.68 -9.30 3.99
C GLU A 136 -8.14 -9.10 3.53
N HIS A 137 -8.57 -7.85 3.34
CA HIS A 137 -9.94 -7.54 2.87
C HIS A 137 -10.20 -8.06 1.45
N LEU A 138 -9.18 -8.01 0.58
CA LEU A 138 -9.27 -8.52 -0.79
C LEU A 138 -9.08 -10.05 -0.90
N GLY A 139 -8.84 -10.75 0.21
CA GLY A 139 -8.57 -12.19 0.20
C GLY A 139 -7.26 -12.58 -0.51
N LEU A 140 -6.32 -11.63 -0.60
CA LEU A 140 -5.00 -11.84 -1.21
C LEU A 140 -4.03 -12.49 -0.23
N PRO A 141 -2.95 -13.14 -0.71
CA PRO A 141 -1.93 -13.72 0.17
C PRO A 141 -1.33 -12.66 1.10
N VAL A 142 -1.61 -12.79 2.40
CA VAL A 142 -1.09 -11.88 3.42
C VAL A 142 0.43 -11.95 3.43
N PHE A 143 1.08 -10.79 3.44
CA PHE A 143 2.52 -10.68 3.52
C PHE A 143 2.95 -10.16 4.87
N ASN A 144 4.15 -10.54 5.31
CA ASN A 144 4.68 -10.04 6.55
C ASN A 144 5.12 -8.58 6.40
N CYS A 145 4.26 -7.65 6.82
CA CYS A 145 4.57 -6.22 6.85
C CYS A 145 5.67 -5.91 7.88
N PHE A 146 5.59 -6.57 9.05
CA PHE A 146 6.52 -6.37 10.15
C PHE A 146 7.48 -7.56 10.26
N PRO A 147 8.71 -7.50 9.72
CA PRO A 147 9.62 -8.63 9.74
C PRO A 147 9.98 -9.03 11.18
N LEU A 148 9.19 -9.94 11.74
CA LEU A 148 9.50 -10.63 12.97
C LEU A 148 10.70 -11.54 12.70
N ARG A 149 11.64 -11.55 13.63
CA ARG A 149 12.81 -12.43 13.60
C ARG A 149 12.33 -13.89 13.41
N ARG A 150 12.93 -14.61 12.47
CA ARG A 150 12.71 -16.06 12.29
C ARG A 150 13.56 -16.92 13.24
N SER A 151 14.42 -16.30 14.04
CA SER A 151 15.29 -17.00 14.97
C SER A 151 14.54 -17.39 16.24
N TRP A 152 14.69 -18.63 16.68
CA TRP A 152 14.15 -19.15 17.95
C TRP A 152 14.85 -18.63 19.21
N SER A 153 15.92 -17.85 19.06
CA SER A 153 16.61 -17.24 20.19
C SER A 153 15.84 -15.99 20.65
N PRO A 154 15.43 -15.89 21.93
CA PRO A 154 14.76 -14.71 22.46
C PRO A 154 15.67 -13.48 22.32
N CYS A 155 15.25 -12.52 21.50
CA CYS A 155 15.85 -11.19 21.50
C CYS A 155 14.85 -10.24 22.14
N TYR A 156 15.13 -9.86 23.38
CA TYR A 156 14.37 -8.83 24.07
C TYR A 156 14.65 -7.49 23.38
N VAL A 157 13.59 -6.86 22.86
CA VAL A 157 13.66 -5.43 22.53
C VAL A 157 13.45 -4.70 23.83
N THR A 158 14.46 -3.94 24.28
CA THR A 158 14.27 -3.01 25.38
C THR A 158 13.32 -1.93 24.89
N ILE A 159 12.05 -2.03 25.30
CA ILE A 159 11.05 -1.02 25.04
C ILE A 159 11.07 -0.09 26.24
N ASP A 160 11.18 1.21 25.99
CA ASP A 160 11.00 2.21 27.02
C ASP A 160 9.56 2.11 27.56
N SER A 161 9.42 1.67 28.81
CA SER A 161 8.12 1.43 29.43
C SER A 161 7.26 2.70 29.49
N LYS A 162 7.89 3.88 29.58
CA LYS A 162 7.17 5.16 29.58
C LYS A 162 6.60 5.44 28.19
N ILE A 163 7.36 5.23 27.12
CA ILE A 163 6.87 5.34 25.73
C ILE A 163 5.75 4.32 25.47
N LEU A 164 5.92 3.06 25.90
CA LEU A 164 4.90 2.02 25.73
C LEU A 164 3.59 2.39 26.43
N CYS A 165 3.68 2.74 27.71
CA CYS A 165 2.50 3.07 28.49
C CYS A 165 1.80 4.33 27.99
N GLN A 166 2.55 5.40 27.68
CA GLN A 166 1.95 6.66 27.26
C GLN A 166 1.40 6.60 25.83
N ASN A 167 2.16 6.06 24.87
CA ASN A 167 1.86 6.21 23.45
C ASN A 167 1.18 4.98 22.82
N VAL A 168 1.31 3.80 23.44
CA VAL A 168 0.71 2.57 22.90
C VAL A 168 -0.49 2.13 23.73
N LEU A 169 -0.36 2.11 25.06
CA LEU A 169 -1.41 1.62 25.97
C LEU A 169 -2.35 2.74 26.46
N GLY A 170 -2.03 4.01 26.21
CA GLY A 170 -2.81 5.16 26.68
C GLY A 170 -2.84 5.33 28.21
N ILE A 171 -1.94 4.67 28.92
CA ILE A 171 -1.79 4.76 30.37
C ILE A 171 -1.03 6.05 30.69
N ARG A 172 -1.67 6.97 31.43
CA ARG A 172 -0.97 8.13 31.99
C ARG A 172 0.06 7.66 33.01
N TRP A 173 1.33 7.76 32.63
CA TRP A 173 2.43 7.51 33.56
C TRP A 173 2.40 8.58 34.66
N PRO A 174 2.28 8.21 35.96
CA PRO A 174 2.40 9.17 37.04
C PRO A 174 3.82 9.73 37.03
N ASN A 175 3.98 11.03 36.85
CA ASN A 175 5.27 11.66 37.13
C ASN A 175 5.52 11.50 38.63
N ALA A 176 6.66 10.87 38.97
CA ALA A 176 7.13 10.53 40.31
C ALA A 176 6.73 9.14 40.84
N VAL A 177 7.68 8.20 40.77
CA VAL A 177 8.12 7.47 41.97
C VAL A 177 9.64 7.52 41.95
N ASP A 178 10.20 7.89 43.10
CA ASP A 178 11.61 8.13 43.34
C ASP A 178 12.52 6.98 42.94
N LYS A 179 13.79 7.34 42.71
CA LYS A 179 14.91 6.44 42.54
C LYS A 179 14.78 5.26 43.51
N LEU A 180 14.78 4.04 42.97
CA LEU A 180 15.06 2.85 43.76
C LEU A 180 16.53 2.95 44.17
N ASP A 181 16.76 3.38 45.41
CA ASP A 181 18.05 3.27 46.07
C ASP A 181 18.42 1.78 46.13
N TYR A 182 19.50 1.44 45.42
CA TYR A 182 20.21 0.16 45.53
C TYR A 182 21.44 0.36 46.41
#